data_AF-A0A2V9SR48-F1
#
_entry.id   AF-A0A2V9SR48-F1
#
_cell.length_a   1.000
_cell.length_b   1.000
_cell.length_c   1.000
_cell.angle_alpha   90.00
_cell.angle_beta   90.00
_cell.angle_gamma   90.00
#
_symmetry.space_group_name_H-M   'P 1'
#
loop_
_entity.id
_entity.type
_entity.pdbx_description
1 polymer ?
#
loop_
_entity_poly.entity_id
_entity_poly.type
_entity_poly.pdbx_seq_one_letter_code
_entity_poly.pdbx_strand_id
1 'polypeptide(L)'
;MRRKLFTSLLFAPVFLALASTAVASTTWYVNGVSGGNSNNCLSPTTACKTIKHAISLAASADTIMVAAAIYQENLTIGKSLTILGSGAPSTIIDGGGVGRVVTISNGPHVTLSKLTIRNGRANPGGGINNSGTLTLTAPSVGIGHLSHVSTILCSAKLAPARR
;
A
#
# COMPACT_ATOMS: atom_id res chain seq x y z
N MET A 1 70.87 -8.17 -33.46
CA MET A 1 70.29 -7.78 -32.15
C MET A 1 69.03 -6.95 -32.39
N ARG A 2 67.83 -7.51 -32.25
CA ARG A 2 66.54 -6.82 -32.43
C ARG A 2 65.92 -6.55 -31.06
N ARG A 3 65.88 -5.29 -30.63
CA ARG A 3 65.26 -4.87 -29.36
C ARG A 3 63.74 -4.84 -29.54
N LYS A 4 63.02 -5.72 -28.83
CA LYS A 4 61.55 -5.73 -28.79
C LYS A 4 61.08 -4.71 -27.76
N LEU A 5 60.44 -3.64 -28.24
CA LEU A 5 59.70 -2.67 -27.44
C LEU A 5 58.41 -3.34 -26.95
N PHE A 6 58.32 -3.61 -25.64
CA PHE A 6 57.08 -4.03 -24.98
C PHE A 6 56.30 -2.76 -24.60
N THR A 7 55.33 -2.40 -25.43
CA THR A 7 54.35 -1.36 -25.12
C THR A 7 53.43 -1.85 -24.00
N SER A 8 53.62 -1.27 -22.82
CA SER A 8 52.79 -1.50 -21.64
C SER A 8 51.37 -0.99 -21.90
N LEU A 9 50.41 -1.91 -22.01
CA LEU A 9 48.98 -1.61 -22.08
C LEU A 9 48.49 -1.33 -20.65
N LEU A 10 48.30 -0.07 -20.30
CA LEU A 10 47.65 0.34 -19.04
C LEU A 10 46.17 -0.08 -19.08
N PHE A 11 45.86 -1.18 -18.40
CA PHE A 11 44.50 -1.66 -18.17
C PHE A 11 43.84 -0.75 -17.12
N ALA A 12 43.12 0.29 -17.55
CA ALA A 12 42.30 1.08 -16.66
C ALA A 12 41.07 0.25 -16.25
N PRO A 13 40.78 0.06 -14.95
CA PRO A 13 39.59 -0.64 -14.52
C PRO A 13 38.38 0.25 -14.82
N VAL A 14 37.57 -0.16 -15.79
CA VAL A 14 36.24 0.43 -16.02
C VAL A 14 35.40 0.07 -14.80
N PHE A 15 35.37 0.97 -13.83
CA PHE A 15 34.51 0.87 -12.66
C PHE A 15 33.07 1.12 -13.13
N LEU A 16 32.37 0.05 -13.48
CA LEU A 16 30.97 0.08 -13.89
C LEU A 16 30.13 0.41 -12.64
N ALA A 17 29.90 1.70 -12.40
CA ALA A 17 29.02 2.16 -11.35
C ALA A 17 27.60 1.66 -11.65
N LEU A 18 27.13 0.68 -10.87
CA LEU A 18 25.71 0.32 -10.85
C LEU A 18 24.96 1.50 -10.22
N ALA A 19 24.46 2.41 -11.06
CA ALA A 19 23.50 3.40 -10.61
C ALA A 19 22.21 2.67 -10.23
N SER A 20 21.92 2.58 -8.93
CA SER A 20 20.60 2.14 -8.47
C SER A 20 19.55 3.13 -8.97
N THR A 21 18.65 2.66 -9.81
CA THR A 21 17.50 3.46 -10.27
C THR A 21 16.61 3.73 -9.07
N ALA A 22 16.59 4.98 -8.61
CA ALA A 22 15.62 5.42 -7.61
C ALA A 22 14.24 5.42 -8.25
N VAL A 23 13.37 4.50 -7.81
CA VAL A 23 11.97 4.48 -8.24
C VAL A 23 11.26 5.62 -7.53
N ALA A 24 10.77 6.60 -8.29
CA ALA A 24 9.94 7.67 -7.74
C ALA A 24 8.55 7.10 -7.42
N SER A 25 8.14 7.19 -6.15
CA SER A 25 6.77 6.84 -5.73
C SER A 25 5.80 7.95 -6.12
N THR A 26 4.74 7.61 -6.84
CA THR A 26 3.64 8.53 -7.14
C THR A 26 2.65 8.54 -5.97
N THR A 27 2.02 9.69 -5.72
CA THR A 27 0.93 9.82 -4.74
C THR A 27 -0.41 9.98 -5.45
N TRP A 28 -1.34 9.08 -5.13
CA TRP A 28 -2.71 9.08 -5.63
C TRP A 28 -3.66 9.56 -4.55
N TYR A 29 -4.68 10.32 -4.92
CA TYR A 29 -5.68 10.87 -4.01
C TYR A 29 -7.05 10.26 -4.26
N VAL A 30 -7.73 9.87 -3.19
CA VAL A 30 -9.07 9.29 -3.21
C VAL A 30 -9.98 10.09 -2.29
N ASN A 31 -11.16 10.47 -2.78
CA ASN A 31 -12.21 11.12 -2.00
C ASN A 31 -13.57 10.51 -2.32
N GLY A 32 -14.13 9.76 -1.37
CA GLY A 32 -15.42 9.09 -1.54
C GLY A 32 -16.61 10.03 -1.58
N VAL A 33 -16.47 11.27 -1.10
CA VAL A 33 -17.55 12.28 -1.09
C VAL A 33 -17.57 13.04 -2.42
N SER A 34 -16.49 13.73 -2.76
CA SER A 34 -16.42 14.65 -3.91
C SER A 34 -15.54 14.20 -5.08
N GLY A 35 -14.84 13.07 -4.97
CA GLY A 35 -13.98 12.56 -6.04
C GLY A 35 -14.74 12.02 -7.25
N GLY A 36 -14.02 11.70 -8.32
CA GLY A 36 -14.57 11.16 -9.57
C GLY A 36 -13.57 10.21 -10.23
N ASN A 37 -14.04 9.08 -10.78
CA ASN A 37 -13.17 8.11 -11.45
C ASN A 37 -12.80 8.50 -12.89
N SER A 38 -13.29 9.64 -13.38
CA SER A 38 -12.81 10.29 -14.60
C SER A 38 -11.66 11.27 -14.32
N ASN A 39 -11.31 11.51 -13.05
CA ASN A 39 -10.24 12.43 -12.69
C ASN A 39 -8.87 11.78 -12.87
N ASN A 40 -7.83 12.60 -12.94
CA ASN A 40 -6.44 12.11 -12.99
C ASN A 40 -5.91 11.58 -11.66
N CYS A 41 -6.59 11.83 -10.53
CA CYS A 41 -6.25 11.32 -9.20
C CYS A 41 -4.89 11.75 -8.63
N LEU A 42 -4.25 12.76 -9.22
CA LEU A 42 -2.92 13.25 -8.82
C LEU A 42 -2.96 14.41 -7.82
N SER A 43 -4.15 14.87 -7.44
CA SER A 43 -4.32 15.94 -6.44
C SER A 43 -5.59 15.74 -5.59
N PRO A 44 -5.68 16.38 -4.41
CA PRO A 44 -6.89 16.33 -3.58
C PRO A 44 -8.16 16.86 -4.27
N THR A 45 -8.03 17.86 -5.16
CA THR A 45 -9.17 18.47 -5.87
C THR A 45 -9.63 17.63 -7.06
N THR A 46 -8.72 16.85 -7.64
CA THR A 46 -9.00 15.91 -8.75
C THR A 46 -8.86 14.46 -8.29
N ALA A 47 -9.29 14.16 -7.07
CA ALA A 47 -9.18 12.82 -6.48
C ALA A 47 -10.08 11.79 -7.17
N CYS A 48 -9.65 10.52 -7.16
CA CYS A 48 -10.45 9.35 -7.52
C CYS A 48 -11.68 9.24 -6.60
N LYS A 49 -12.79 8.68 -7.08
CA LYS A 49 -13.96 8.39 -6.24
C LYS A 49 -13.70 7.18 -5.35
N THR A 50 -13.05 6.15 -5.90
CA THR A 50 -12.90 4.85 -5.26
C THR A 50 -11.45 4.45 -5.03
N ILE A 51 -11.20 3.64 -3.99
CA ILE A 51 -9.86 3.14 -3.67
C ILE A 51 -9.43 2.12 -4.74
N LYS A 52 -10.36 1.27 -5.21
CA LYS A 52 -10.09 0.29 -6.27
C LYS A 52 -9.58 0.96 -7.56
N HIS A 53 -10.13 2.11 -7.94
CA HIS A 53 -9.67 2.82 -9.13
C HIS A 53 -8.25 3.36 -8.95
N ALA A 54 -7.94 3.97 -7.81
CA ALA A 54 -6.57 4.40 -7.52
C ALA A 54 -5.56 3.22 -7.52
N ILE A 55 -5.93 2.05 -6.96
CA ILE A 55 -5.09 0.84 -7.03
C ILE A 55 -4.84 0.40 -8.48
N SER A 56 -5.83 0.55 -9.36
CA SER A 56 -5.67 0.18 -10.77
C SER A 56 -4.65 1.07 -11.50
N LEU A 57 -4.59 2.36 -11.14
CA LEU A 57 -3.66 3.34 -11.72
C LEU A 57 -2.25 3.27 -11.11
N ALA A 58 -2.15 2.92 -9.82
CA ALA A 58 -0.89 2.94 -9.10
C ALA A 58 0.15 1.93 -9.62
N ALA A 59 1.43 2.28 -9.54
CA ALA A 59 2.56 1.38 -9.70
C ALA A 59 3.01 0.79 -8.35
N SER A 60 3.92 -0.18 -8.38
CA SER A 60 4.56 -0.67 -7.16
C SER A 60 5.35 0.45 -6.48
N ALA A 61 5.33 0.46 -5.14
CA ALA A 61 5.88 1.48 -4.24
C ALA A 61 5.10 2.79 -4.14
N ASP A 62 3.98 2.95 -4.86
CA ASP A 62 3.15 4.14 -4.78
C ASP A 62 2.39 4.29 -3.44
N THR A 63 1.98 5.52 -3.17
CA THR A 63 1.15 5.88 -2.02
C THR A 63 -0.24 6.31 -2.47
N ILE A 64 -1.28 5.85 -1.77
CA ILE A 64 -2.68 6.22 -1.97
C ILE A 64 -3.16 6.93 -0.69
N MET A 65 -3.41 8.23 -0.80
CA MET A 65 -4.02 9.06 0.24
C MET A 65 -5.54 9.01 0.13
N VAL A 66 -6.20 8.53 1.18
CA VAL A 66 -7.64 8.29 1.21
C VAL A 66 -8.30 9.26 2.18
N ALA A 67 -9.18 10.12 1.66
CA ALA A 67 -9.94 11.06 2.47
C ALA A 67 -10.96 10.36 3.39
N ALA A 68 -11.60 11.14 4.24
CA ALA A 68 -12.69 10.68 5.10
C ALA A 68 -13.92 10.33 4.25
N ALA A 69 -14.33 9.06 4.28
CA ALA A 69 -15.58 8.56 3.72
C ALA A 69 -15.79 7.09 4.11
N ILE A 70 -16.99 6.58 3.84
CA ILE A 70 -17.28 5.15 3.80
C ILE A 70 -17.14 4.68 2.36
N TYR A 71 -16.19 3.77 2.13
CA TYR A 71 -15.89 3.16 0.85
C TYR A 71 -16.46 1.74 0.86
N GLN A 72 -17.61 1.56 0.21
CA GLN A 72 -18.22 0.24 0.07
C GLN A 72 -17.55 -0.53 -1.07
N GLU A 73 -16.46 -1.22 -0.77
CA GLU A 73 -15.59 -1.85 -1.75
C GLU A 73 -14.93 -3.13 -1.21
N ASN A 74 -14.67 -4.06 -2.12
CA ASN A 74 -13.77 -5.19 -1.91
C ASN A 74 -12.50 -4.96 -2.76
N LEU A 75 -11.34 -4.95 -2.11
CA LEU A 75 -10.05 -4.58 -2.69
C LEU A 75 -9.18 -5.81 -2.95
N THR A 76 -8.52 -5.81 -4.10
CA THR A 76 -7.48 -6.79 -4.45
C THR A 76 -6.18 -6.03 -4.72
N ILE A 77 -5.14 -6.32 -3.95
CA ILE A 77 -3.86 -5.62 -4.00
C ILE A 77 -2.79 -6.60 -4.46
N GLY A 78 -2.38 -6.47 -5.72
CA GLY A 78 -1.35 -7.31 -6.34
C GLY A 78 0.04 -6.69 -6.43
N LYS A 79 0.22 -5.47 -5.89
CA LYS A 79 1.45 -4.67 -6.00
C LYS A 79 1.77 -4.02 -4.65
N SER A 80 3.05 -3.73 -4.40
CA SER A 80 3.46 -3.12 -3.14
C SER A 80 2.93 -1.68 -3.06
N LEU A 81 2.13 -1.36 -2.05
CA LEU A 81 1.46 -0.06 -1.94
C LEU A 81 1.40 0.41 -0.50
N THR A 82 1.38 1.73 -0.31
CA THR A 82 1.01 2.36 0.96
C THR A 82 -0.36 3.00 0.83
N ILE A 83 -1.34 2.54 1.61
CA ILE A 83 -2.69 3.13 1.66
C ILE A 83 -2.85 3.83 3.01
N LEU A 84 -2.99 5.15 2.96
CA LEU A 84 -3.06 6.03 4.12
C LEU A 84 -4.40 6.74 4.19
N GLY A 85 -5.22 6.38 5.17
CA GLY A 85 -6.47 7.06 5.47
C GLY A 85 -6.28 8.38 6.23
N SER A 86 -7.33 9.19 6.23
CA SER A 86 -7.40 10.44 7.01
C SER A 86 -7.49 10.20 8.52
N GLY A 87 -7.95 9.02 8.93
CA GLY A 87 -8.18 8.64 10.32
C GLY A 87 -9.02 7.36 10.39
N ALA A 88 -8.72 6.50 11.38
CA ALA A 88 -9.45 5.24 11.55
C ALA A 88 -10.98 5.42 11.70
N PRO A 89 -11.51 6.41 12.47
CA PRO A 89 -12.96 6.60 12.58
C PRO A 89 -13.61 7.25 11.35
N SER A 90 -12.82 7.87 10.46
CA SER A 90 -13.33 8.69 9.36
C SER A 90 -13.14 8.05 7.98
N THR A 91 -12.12 7.21 7.81
CA THR A 91 -11.86 6.45 6.57
C THR A 91 -12.20 4.99 6.81
N ILE A 92 -13.34 4.55 6.28
CA ILE A 92 -13.89 3.20 6.52
C ILE A 92 -13.98 2.47 5.18
N ILE A 93 -13.35 1.30 5.08
CA ILE A 93 -13.52 0.35 3.98
C ILE A 93 -14.52 -0.71 4.44
N ASP A 94 -15.66 -0.76 3.75
CA ASP A 94 -16.82 -1.57 4.11
C ASP A 94 -17.03 -2.67 3.06
N GLY A 95 -16.86 -3.93 3.46
CA GLY A 95 -17.05 -5.09 2.58
C GLY A 95 -18.51 -5.42 2.24
N GLY A 96 -19.47 -4.69 2.80
CA GLY A 96 -20.91 -4.85 2.54
C GLY A 96 -21.51 -6.19 2.95
N GLY A 97 -20.77 -7.05 3.66
CA GLY A 97 -21.21 -8.38 4.07
C GLY A 97 -21.31 -9.40 2.93
N VAL A 98 -20.73 -9.11 1.76
CA VAL A 98 -20.83 -9.98 0.56
C VAL A 98 -19.53 -10.73 0.30
N GLY A 99 -18.39 -10.15 0.65
CA GLY A 99 -17.10 -10.74 0.35
C GLY A 99 -15.99 -10.26 1.28
N ARG A 100 -14.77 -10.67 0.96
CA ARG A 100 -13.57 -10.26 1.68
C ARG A 100 -13.28 -8.79 1.43
N VAL A 101 -12.96 -8.01 2.46
CA VAL A 101 -12.72 -6.56 2.27
C VAL A 101 -11.39 -6.30 1.57
N VAL A 102 -10.31 -6.95 2.02
CA VAL A 102 -8.96 -6.78 1.43
C VAL A 102 -8.35 -8.14 1.14
N THR A 103 -7.93 -8.34 -0.11
CA THR A 103 -7.12 -9.48 -0.54
C THR A 103 -5.76 -8.98 -1.00
N ILE A 104 -4.68 -9.49 -0.42
CA ILE A 104 -3.30 -9.20 -0.84
C ILE A 104 -2.76 -10.45 -1.52
N SER A 105 -2.34 -10.31 -2.78
CA SER A 105 -1.75 -11.41 -3.57
C SER A 105 -0.42 -11.87 -2.98
N ASN A 106 0.17 -12.92 -3.54
CA ASN A 106 1.50 -13.38 -3.12
C ASN A 106 2.61 -12.41 -3.59
N GLY A 107 3.52 -12.05 -2.68
CA GLY A 107 4.72 -11.24 -2.98
C GLY A 107 4.72 -9.75 -2.57
N PRO A 108 3.66 -8.94 -2.73
CA PRO A 108 3.72 -7.51 -2.47
C PRO A 108 3.85 -7.16 -0.98
N HIS A 109 4.40 -5.97 -0.73
CA HIS A 109 4.45 -5.33 0.58
C HIS A 109 3.40 -4.24 0.64
N VAL A 110 2.36 -4.44 1.45
CA VAL A 110 1.23 -3.52 1.58
C VAL A 110 1.24 -2.90 2.96
N THR A 111 1.17 -1.58 3.03
CA THR A 111 0.97 -0.85 4.27
C THR A 111 -0.42 -0.26 4.30
N LEU A 112 -1.22 -0.57 5.33
CA LEU A 112 -2.52 0.06 5.58
C LEU A 112 -2.43 0.86 6.87
N SER A 113 -2.78 2.14 6.80
CA SER A 113 -2.63 3.06 7.92
C SER A 113 -3.84 3.98 8.08
N LYS A 114 -4.21 4.30 9.32
CA LYS A 114 -5.27 5.26 9.68
C LYS A 114 -6.61 5.01 8.97
N LEU A 115 -7.05 3.76 8.90
CA LEU A 115 -8.31 3.37 8.28
C LEU A 115 -8.99 2.24 9.05
N THR A 116 -10.30 2.09 8.85
CA THR A 116 -11.10 0.98 9.37
C THR A 116 -11.41 -0.01 8.26
N ILE A 117 -11.35 -1.30 8.57
CA ILE A 117 -11.85 -2.38 7.71
C ILE A 117 -12.99 -3.07 8.47
N ARG A 118 -14.17 -3.18 7.85
CA ARG A 118 -15.34 -3.79 8.49
C ARG A 118 -16.27 -4.51 7.51
N ASN A 119 -17.22 -5.25 8.06
CA ASN A 119 -18.31 -5.91 7.31
C ASN A 119 -17.81 -6.82 6.19
N GLY A 120 -16.72 -7.54 6.41
CA GLY A 120 -16.22 -8.54 5.48
C GLY A 120 -16.83 -9.92 5.78
N ARG A 121 -17.29 -10.62 4.74
CA ARG A 121 -17.92 -11.95 4.89
C ARG A 121 -17.32 -12.93 3.87
N ALA A 122 -16.29 -13.65 4.27
CA ALA A 122 -15.64 -14.70 3.48
C ALA A 122 -14.99 -15.74 4.43
N ASN A 123 -14.90 -16.99 3.98
CA ASN A 123 -14.25 -18.07 4.74
C ASN A 123 -13.13 -18.71 3.89
N PRO A 124 -11.87 -18.75 4.38
CA PRO A 124 -11.33 -18.04 5.55
C PRO A 124 -11.14 -16.53 5.31
N GLY A 125 -11.01 -15.72 6.36
CA GLY A 125 -10.60 -14.31 6.29
C GLY A 125 -11.63 -13.35 5.68
N GLY A 126 -12.64 -12.94 6.47
CA GLY A 126 -13.66 -11.98 6.03
C GLY A 126 -13.13 -10.56 5.91
N GLY A 127 -12.33 -10.11 6.87
CA GLY A 127 -11.70 -8.79 6.83
C GLY A 127 -10.57 -8.72 5.80
N ILE A 128 -9.46 -9.40 6.10
CA ILE A 128 -8.23 -9.37 5.30
C ILE A 128 -7.76 -10.80 5.07
N ASN A 129 -7.33 -11.12 3.85
CA ASN A 129 -6.52 -12.29 3.53
C ASN A 129 -5.23 -11.80 2.90
N ASN A 130 -4.11 -12.21 3.49
CA ASN A 130 -2.80 -11.76 3.10
C ASN A 130 -1.93 -12.95 2.71
N SER A 131 -1.55 -13.00 1.42
CA SER A 131 -0.54 -13.94 0.92
C SER A 131 0.83 -13.28 0.69
N GLY A 132 0.98 -11.99 1.02
CA GLY A 132 2.24 -11.24 0.92
C GLY A 132 2.71 -10.72 2.28
N THR A 133 3.28 -9.52 2.30
CA THR A 133 3.65 -8.81 3.54
C THR A 133 2.65 -7.69 3.82
N LEU A 134 2.09 -7.65 5.03
CA LEU A 134 1.14 -6.63 5.45
C LEU A 134 1.63 -5.89 6.70
N THR A 135 1.75 -4.57 6.59
CA THR A 135 2.01 -3.67 7.72
C THR A 135 0.73 -2.91 8.06
N LEU A 136 0.32 -2.95 9.33
CA LEU A 136 -0.86 -2.27 9.85
C LEU A 136 -0.45 -1.20 10.87
N THR A 137 -0.63 0.08 10.55
CA THR A 137 -0.27 1.20 11.45
C THR A 137 -1.51 1.99 11.87
N ALA A 138 -1.94 1.79 13.13
CA ALA A 138 -3.17 2.35 13.69
C ALA A 138 -4.48 2.11 12.89
N PRO A 139 -4.75 0.90 12.34
CA PRO A 139 -6.07 0.59 11.82
C PRO A 139 -7.01 0.10 12.94
N SER A 140 -8.31 0.41 12.83
CA SER A 140 -9.34 -0.32 13.58
C SER A 140 -9.95 -1.39 12.68
N VAL A 141 -9.60 -2.66 12.92
CA VAL A 141 -10.24 -3.78 12.21
C VAL A 141 -11.46 -4.20 13.02
N GLY A 142 -12.65 -3.86 12.51
CA GLY A 142 -13.92 -4.23 13.13
C GLY A 142 -14.30 -5.67 12.76
N ILE A 143 -14.04 -6.60 13.68
CA ILE A 143 -14.57 -7.98 13.80
C ILE A 143 -14.91 -8.73 12.51
N GLY A 144 -14.04 -9.69 12.16
CA GLY A 144 -14.27 -10.68 11.11
C GLY A 144 -13.04 -11.57 10.84
N HIS A 145 -12.63 -12.35 11.86
CA HIS A 145 -11.66 -13.45 11.86
C HIS A 145 -10.41 -13.28 10.97
N LEU A 146 -9.33 -12.71 11.54
CA LEU A 146 -7.99 -12.71 10.94
C LEU A 146 -7.38 -14.12 11.11
N SER A 147 -7.19 -14.88 10.02
CA SER A 147 -6.50 -16.17 10.09
C SER A 147 -5.27 -16.17 9.17
N HIS A 148 -4.10 -16.34 9.80
CA HIS A 148 -2.76 -16.61 9.25
C HIS A 148 -2.08 -15.47 8.46
N VAL A 149 -1.30 -14.64 9.15
CA VAL A 149 0.18 -14.67 9.20
C VAL A 149 0.62 -13.44 10.01
N SER A 150 1.27 -13.74 11.15
CA SER A 150 2.18 -12.94 11.96
C SER A 150 1.94 -11.43 12.14
N THR A 151 1.79 -11.07 13.41
CA THR A 151 2.03 -9.74 13.99
C THR A 151 0.87 -8.75 13.92
N ILE A 152 -0.26 -9.14 14.50
CA ILE A 152 -1.03 -8.17 15.30
C ILE A 152 -0.21 -7.91 16.57
N LEU A 153 0.92 -7.21 16.46
CA LEU A 153 1.33 -6.40 17.61
C LEU A 153 0.34 -5.25 17.62
N CYS A 154 -0.69 -5.44 18.43
CA CYS A 154 -1.35 -4.35 19.10
C CYS A 154 -0.29 -3.62 19.95
N SER A 155 0.59 -2.85 19.32
CA SER A 155 1.28 -1.73 19.96
C SER A 155 0.34 -0.52 19.97
N ALA A 156 -0.93 -0.74 20.34
CA ALA A 156 -1.61 0.23 21.17
C ALA A 156 -0.92 0.12 22.55
N LYS A 157 0.26 0.72 22.66
CA LYS A 157 0.69 1.22 23.96
C LYS A 157 -0.41 2.19 24.34
N LEU A 158 -1.29 1.78 25.24
CA LEU A 158 -2.15 2.69 25.99
C LEU A 158 -1.21 3.81 26.45
N ALA A 159 -1.30 4.97 25.82
CA ALA A 159 -0.82 6.18 26.45
C ALA A 159 -1.71 6.35 27.69
N PRO A 160 -1.16 6.40 28.91
CA PRO A 160 -1.98 6.64 30.08
C PRO A 160 -2.69 7.97 29.90
N ALA A 161 -4.01 7.96 30.10
CA ALA A 161 -4.82 9.17 30.19
C ALA A 161 -4.14 10.11 31.19
N ARG A 162 -3.64 11.25 30.70
CA ARG A 162 -3.10 12.29 31.56
C ARG A 162 -4.31 13.01 32.17
N ARG A 163 -4.34 13.02 33.52
CA ARG A 163 -5.36 13.64 34.39
C ARG A 163 -5.77 15.02 33.94
#